data_AF-A0A9E6CKY6-F1
#
_entry.id   AF-A0A9E6CKY6-F1
#
_cell.length_a   1.000
_cell.length_b   1.000
_cell.length_c   1.000
_cell.angle_alpha   90.00
_cell.angle_beta   90.00
_cell.angle_gamma   90.00
#
_symmetry.space_group_name_H-M   'P 1'
#
loop_
_entity.id
_entity.type
_entity.pdbx_description
1 polymer ?
#
loop_
_entity_poly.entity_id
_entity_poly.type
_entity_poly.pdbx_seq_one_letter_code
_entity_poly.pdbx_strand_id
1 'polypeptide(L)'
;MFLIGLQAGYGESDRGFYLFNHLIEKDKCNTTIAVDVETFISLYNGPMYEDVHAGNETCSGHCAKVDDLTRCSIPCRNAIAREVMLKVFNLKT
;
A
#
# COMPACT_ATOMS: atom_id res chain seq x y z
N MET A 1 16.53 -2.89 1.94
CA MET A 1 15.31 -2.07 2.19
C MET A 1 14.21 -2.99 2.70
N PHE A 2 13.34 -2.53 3.59
CA PHE A 2 12.17 -3.29 4.02
C PHE A 2 10.92 -2.41 4.05
N LEU A 3 9.78 -2.99 3.67
CA LEU A 3 8.49 -2.33 3.64
C LEU A 3 8.00 -2.05 5.07
N ILE A 4 7.52 -0.83 5.32
CA ILE A 4 7.02 -0.39 6.62
C ILE A 4 5.58 0.12 6.58
N GLY A 5 5.02 0.37 5.40
CA GLY A 5 3.63 0.82 5.31
C GLY A 5 3.18 1.18 3.91
N LEU A 6 1.90 1.58 3.86
CA LEU A 6 1.20 2.10 2.71
C LEU A 6 0.62 3.46 3.09
N GLN A 7 0.96 4.50 2.34
CA GLN A 7 0.23 5.75 2.31
C GLN A 7 -0.86 5.63 1.24
N ALA A 8 -2.12 5.56 1.67
CA ALA A 8 -3.27 5.44 0.78
C ALA A 8 -3.53 6.76 0.02
N GLY A 9 -4.04 6.65 -1.21
CA GLY A 9 -4.59 7.81 -1.94
C GLY A 9 -6.04 8.05 -1.51
N TYR A 10 -6.44 9.30 -1.30
CA TYR A 10 -7.79 9.63 -0.83
C TYR A 10 -8.66 10.34 -1.87
N GLY A 11 -8.05 10.99 -2.86
CA GLY A 11 -8.71 11.49 -4.07
C GLY A 11 -8.51 10.57 -5.28
N GLU A 12 -9.36 10.72 -6.29
CA GLU A 12 -9.27 9.98 -7.55
C GLU A 12 -7.95 10.22 -8.31
N SER A 13 -7.36 11.40 -8.14
CA SER A 13 -6.07 11.77 -8.73
C SER A 13 -4.88 11.50 -7.79
N ASP A 14 -5.14 11.09 -6.56
CA ASP A 14 -4.09 10.86 -5.57
C ASP A 14 -3.40 9.53 -5.82
N ARG A 15 -2.08 9.54 -5.66
CA ARG A 15 -1.25 8.35 -5.73
C ARG A 15 -1.13 7.70 -4.37
N GLY A 16 -1.15 6.38 -4.36
CA GLY A 16 -0.73 5.59 -3.20
C GLY A 16 0.77 5.36 -3.23
N PHE A 17 1.40 5.26 -2.05
CA PHE A 17 2.83 5.00 -1.93
C PHE A 17 3.12 3.88 -0.94
N TYR A 18 4.01 2.97 -1.32
CA TYR A 18 4.66 2.07 -0.37
C TYR A 18 5.85 2.76 0.26
N LEU A 19 5.99 2.62 1.58
CA LEU A 19 7.04 3.24 2.36
C LEU A 19 8.08 2.18 2.73
N PHE A 20 9.33 2.37 2.31
CA PHE A 20 10.42 1.46 2.59
C PHE A 20 11.48 2.14 3.44
N ASN A 21 11.90 1.49 4.53
CA ASN A 21 13.08 1.94 5.26
C ASN A 21 14.35 1.39 4.60
N HIS A 22 15.28 2.29 4.31
CA HIS A 22 16.58 1.95 3.77
C HIS A 22 17.58 1.67 4.89
N LEU A 23 17.94 0.39 5.03
CA LEU A 23 19.02 -0.07 5.88
C LEU A 23 20.23 -0.35 5.00
N ILE A 24 21.33 0.36 5.22
CA ILE A 24 22.65 -0.02 4.71
C ILE A 24 23.37 -0.66 5.89
N GLU A 25 24.03 -1.80 5.67
CA GLU A 25 24.57 -2.66 6.74
C GLU A 25 25.58 -1.96 7.66
N LYS A 26 26.27 -0.92 7.17
CA LYS A 26 27.26 -0.18 7.96
C LYS A 26 26.78 1.16 8.50
N ASP A 27 25.82 1.80 7.81
CA ASP A 27 25.26 3.08 8.21
C ASP A 27 23.75 3.01 8.09
N LYS A 28 23.04 3.21 9.21
CA LYS A 28 21.60 3.41 9.15
C LYS A 28 21.34 4.75 8.46
N CYS A 29 21.13 4.70 7.14
CA CYS A 29 20.69 5.84 6.35
C CYS A 29 19.42 6.48 6.95
N ASN A 30 18.62 5.69 7.69
CA ASN A 30 17.44 6.11 8.45
C ASN A 30 16.42 6.89 7.62
N THR A 31 16.48 6.73 6.30
CA THR A 31 15.55 7.36 5.37
C THR A 31 14.40 6.41 5.06
N THR A 32 13.25 7.02 4.80
CA THR A 32 12.07 6.34 4.28
C THR A 32 11.90 6.75 2.83
N ILE A 33 11.88 5.77 1.94
CA ILE A 33 11.67 5.95 0.51
C ILE A 33 10.21 5.63 0.21
N ALA A 34 9.50 6.59 -0.37
CA ALA A 34 8.18 6.39 -0.93
C ALA A 34 8.31 5.92 -2.39
N VAL A 35 7.68 4.79 -2.72
CA VAL A 35 7.63 4.25 -4.07
C VAL A 35 6.17 4.13 -4.49
N ASP A 36 5.87 4.55 -5.72
CA ASP A 36 4.51 4.51 -6.28
C ASP A 36 3.95 3.08 -6.26
N VAL A 37 2.72 2.93 -5.77
CA VAL A 37 2.00 1.65 -5.75
C VAL A 37 1.92 1.04 -7.15
N GLU A 38 1.74 1.87 -8.19
CA GLU A 38 1.61 1.43 -9.58
C GLU A 38 2.84 0.68 -10.08
N THR A 39 4.03 0.97 -9.51
CA THR A 39 5.28 0.27 -9.85
C THR A 39 5.19 -1.24 -9.57
N PHE A 40 4.31 -1.66 -8.67
CA PHE A 40 4.14 -3.05 -8.24
C PHE A 40 2.84 -3.68 -8.74
N ILE A 41 2.08 -3.00 -9.61
CA ILE A 41 0.75 -3.46 -10.01
C ILE A 41 0.77 -4.81 -10.73
N SER A 42 1.87 -5.13 -11.41
CA SER A 42 2.09 -6.43 -12.05
C SER A 42 2.09 -7.62 -11.08
N LEU A 43 2.23 -7.38 -9.78
CA LEU A 43 2.08 -8.40 -8.74
C LEU A 43 0.61 -8.70 -8.42
N TYR A 44 -0.34 -7.90 -8.90
CA TYR A 44 -1.76 -8.10 -8.67
C TYR A 44 -2.38 -8.96 -9.77
N ASN A 45 -3.18 -9.97 -9.38
CA ASN A 45 -3.82 -10.92 -10.29
C ASN A 45 -5.35 -10.84 -10.25
N GLY A 46 -5.91 -9.79 -9.64
CA GLY A 46 -7.35 -9.65 -9.45
C GLY A 46 -7.96 -8.57 -10.37
N PRO A 47 -9.26 -8.27 -10.19
CA PRO A 47 -9.95 -7.21 -10.92
C PRO A 47 -9.39 -5.83 -10.60
N MET A 48 -9.14 -5.03 -11.63
CA MET A 48 -8.69 -3.64 -11.48
C MET A 48 -9.86 -2.72 -11.08
N TYR A 49 -9.57 -1.81 -10.16
CA TYR A 49 -10.51 -0.83 -9.61
C TYR A 49 -9.84 0.53 -9.63
N GLU A 50 -10.46 1.48 -10.31
CA GLU A 50 -9.97 2.85 -10.39
C GLU A 50 -10.56 3.71 -9.27
N ASP A 51 -11.80 3.46 -8.84
CA ASP A 51 -12.47 4.33 -7.86
C ASP A 51 -11.82 4.30 -6.46
N VAL A 52 -11.83 5.45 -5.80
CA VAL A 52 -11.44 5.61 -4.39
C VAL A 52 -12.68 5.75 -3.52
N HIS A 53 -12.96 4.71 -2.73
CA HIS A 53 -14.08 4.72 -1.79
C HIS A 53 -13.68 5.11 -0.35
N ALA A 54 -12.45 5.56 -0.13
CA ALA A 54 -11.98 5.92 1.19
C ALA A 54 -12.83 7.06 1.79
N GLY A 55 -13.39 6.84 2.99
CA GLY A 55 -14.22 7.84 3.68
C GLY A 55 -15.72 7.79 3.32
N ASN A 56 -16.14 7.00 2.34
CA ASN A 56 -17.56 6.79 2.04
C ASN A 56 -18.24 5.93 3.12
N GLU A 57 -19.58 5.96 3.17
CA GLU A 57 -20.37 5.20 4.17
C GLU A 57 -20.14 3.68 4.14
N THR A 58 -19.80 3.13 2.98
CA THR A 58 -19.51 1.69 2.80
C THR A 58 -18.06 1.32 3.11
N CYS A 59 -17.20 2.29 3.45
CA CYS A 59 -15.79 2.07 3.72
C CYS A 59 -15.52 1.73 5.18
N SER A 60 -14.85 0.61 5.42
CA SER A 60 -14.43 0.18 6.77
C SER A 60 -13.16 0.89 7.29
N GLY A 61 -12.52 1.73 6.47
CA GLY A 61 -11.41 2.59 6.89
C GLY A 61 -10.08 1.86 7.20
N HIS A 62 -9.89 0.62 6.74
CA HIS A 62 -8.66 -0.15 7.01
C HIS A 62 -7.38 0.57 6.57
N CYS A 63 -7.43 1.30 5.45
CA CYS A 63 -6.26 2.00 4.90
C CYS A 63 -5.79 3.21 5.73
N ALA A 64 -6.62 3.74 6.64
CA ALA A 64 -6.24 4.83 7.54
C ALA A 64 -5.59 4.35 8.84
N LYS A 65 -5.63 3.04 9.11
CA LYS A 65 -5.12 2.44 10.35
C LYS A 65 -3.77 1.78 10.07
N VAL A 66 -2.70 2.34 10.65
CA VAL A 66 -1.31 1.90 10.39
C VAL A 66 -1.08 0.44 10.81
N ASP A 67 -1.66 0.03 11.93
CA ASP A 67 -1.52 -1.33 12.47
C ASP A 67 -2.52 -2.33 11.87
N ASP A 68 -3.38 -1.88 10.95
CA ASP A 68 -4.37 -2.72 10.29
C ASP A 68 -3.83 -3.25 8.95
N LEU A 69 -3.62 -4.57 8.92
CA LEU A 69 -3.22 -5.31 7.72
C LEU A 69 -4.37 -6.08 7.07
N THR A 70 -5.59 -5.90 7.57
CA THR A 70 -6.79 -6.59 7.07
C THR A 70 -7.02 -6.24 5.60
N ARG A 71 -7.42 -7.26 4.83
CA ARG A 71 -7.81 -7.10 3.44
C ARG A 71 -9.10 -6.27 3.35
N CYS A 72 -9.17 -5.42 2.35
CA CYS A 72 -10.36 -4.63 2.09
C CYS A 72 -11.31 -5.42 1.18
N SER A 73 -12.60 -5.49 1.52
CA SER A 73 -13.60 -6.27 0.77
C SER A 73 -14.33 -5.47 -0.31
N ILE A 74 -14.17 -4.15 -0.35
CA ILE A 74 -14.84 -3.27 -1.32
C ILE A 74 -13.97 -3.05 -2.57
N PRO A 75 -14.58 -2.85 -3.77
CA PRO A 75 -13.87 -2.66 -5.04
C PRO A 75 -13.23 -1.26 -5.13
N CYS A 76 -12.18 -1.02 -4.34
CA CYS A 76 -11.51 0.26 -4.19
C CYS A 76 -10.05 0.14 -4.65
N ARG A 77 -9.49 1.19 -5.24
CA ARG A 77 -8.07 1.26 -5.64
C ARG A 77 -7.11 0.92 -4.47
N ASN A 78 -7.43 1.38 -3.26
CA ASN A 78 -6.65 1.08 -2.06
C ASN A 78 -6.75 -0.39 -1.61
N ALA A 79 -7.79 -1.13 -2.02
CA ALA A 79 -7.88 -2.57 -1.78
C ALA A 79 -6.83 -3.33 -2.59
N ILE A 80 -6.60 -2.92 -3.84
CA ILE A 80 -5.55 -3.48 -4.70
C ILE A 80 -4.17 -3.19 -4.12
N ALA A 81 -3.93 -1.94 -3.71
CA ALA A 81 -2.71 -1.55 -3.03
C ALA A 81 -2.45 -2.42 -1.79
N ARG A 82 -3.49 -2.71 -0.99
CA ARG A 82 -3.36 -3.60 0.17
C ARG A 82 -2.96 -5.02 -0.22
N GLU A 83 -3.59 -5.62 -1.23
CA GLU A 83 -3.24 -6.97 -1.68
C GLU A 83 -1.79 -7.07 -2.17
N VAL A 84 -1.35 -6.10 -2.96
CA VAL A 84 0.04 -6.03 -3.44
C VAL A 84 1.00 -5.86 -2.27
N MET A 85 0.69 -4.97 -1.32
CA MET A 85 1.50 -4.77 -0.11
C MET A 85 1.70 -6.09 0.65
N LEU A 86 0.64 -6.87 0.85
CA LEU A 86 0.69 -8.16 1.55
C LEU A 86 1.54 -9.20 0.80
N LYS A 87 1.59 -9.15 -0.54
CA LYS A 87 2.52 -9.98 -1.32
C LYS A 87 3.97 -9.54 -1.10
N VAL A 88 4.25 -8.24 -1.18
CA VAL A 88 5.60 -7.71 -0.95
C VAL A 88 6.10 -8.00 0.47
N PHE A 89 5.24 -7.91 1.48
CA PHE A 89 5.58 -8.28 2.87
C PHE A 89 5.97 -9.75 3.02
N ASN A 90 5.36 -10.65 2.25
CA ASN A 90 5.62 -12.09 2.32
C ASN A 90 6.83 -12.52 1.49
N LEU A 91 7.42 -11.64 0.67
CA LEU A 91 8.64 -11.90 -0.09
C LEU A 91 9.92 -11.74 0.75
N LYS A 92 9.86 -11.90 2.08
CA LYS A 92 11.06 -11.93 2.94
C LYS A 92 11.96 -13.10 2.53
N THR A 93 12.91 -12.83 1.64
CA THR A 93 14.07 -13.67 1.32
C THR A 93 15.19 -13.44 2.32
#